data_AF-G2KS41-F1
#
_entry.id   AF-G2KS41-F1
#
_cell.length_a   1.000
_cell.length_b   1.000
_cell.length_c   1.000
_cell.angle_alpha   90.00
_cell.angle_beta   90.00
_cell.angle_gamma   90.00
#
_symmetry.space_group_name_H-M   'P 1'
#
loop_
_entity.id
_entity.type
_entity.pdbx_description
1 polymer ?
#
loop_
_entity_poly.entity_id
_entity_poly.type
_entity_poly.pdbx_seq_one_letter_code
_entity_poly.pdbx_strand_id
1 'polypeptide(L)'
;MGIYFCINDLIDALADAPDGTDPAQILVTVAAKTPNCDGHSDDAMTLSSQPNILNMNEPAGVYKLATLLDEVPLYHINMELLLDKALTIRHHNHLVDTALLTAFGGQALPNTLQRTDGPSDATIVIEGSLRHPMIGHVDRVTLAKIYMNFYRALTHGHEDFDFETHILGRHPEPFRTQFDGYLIGTRGAMRADILLGFGIRADYDPRRPLEKYVDDGKKRAKAMQLSDPRELCWAWMEADAFQTRRCRDLDRLLSRLPALGKTAKSPAWVRTDVFHCLEREAMKQVFAAQMVAIDPDLRILGPNAHNTRAAINTNAKGGLDDALQVLLSDTLIPDAKKSETARRFHEGGHMRQRETAAL
;
A
#
# COMPACT_ATOMS: atom_id res chain seq x y z
N MET A 1 6.15 -17.31 3.60
CA MET A 1 5.56 -16.13 4.25
C MET A 1 5.02 -15.23 3.15
N GLY A 2 3.76 -14.80 3.22
CA GLY A 2 3.19 -13.87 2.23
C GLY A 2 3.59 -12.43 2.53
N ILE A 3 3.81 -11.64 1.48
CA ILE A 3 4.03 -10.19 1.57
C ILE A 3 2.82 -9.51 0.95
N TYR A 4 2.27 -8.52 1.65
CA TYR A 4 1.07 -7.80 1.27
C TYR A 4 1.32 -6.30 1.25
N PHE A 5 0.57 -5.57 0.43
CA PHE A 5 0.63 -4.11 0.35
C PHE A 5 -0.70 -3.55 -0.15
N CYS A 6 -0.94 -2.27 0.09
CA CYS A 6 -2.08 -1.56 -0.49
C CYS A 6 -1.69 -0.94 -1.83
N ILE A 7 -2.53 -1.11 -2.85
CA ILE A 7 -2.24 -0.52 -4.16
C ILE A 7 -2.19 1.02 -4.11
N ASN A 8 -2.97 1.64 -3.21
CA ASN A 8 -3.00 3.08 -3.03
C ASN A 8 -1.66 3.60 -2.51
N ASP A 9 -1.05 2.95 -1.50
CA ASP A 9 0.29 3.28 -1.01
C ASP A 9 1.35 3.26 -2.13
N LEU A 10 1.26 2.26 -3.03
CA LEU A 10 2.14 2.18 -4.20
C LEU A 10 1.89 3.34 -5.17
N ILE A 11 0.64 3.62 -5.51
CA ILE A 11 0.28 4.70 -6.44
C ILE A 11 0.69 6.06 -5.86
N ASP A 12 0.48 6.28 -4.57
CA ASP A 12 0.84 7.51 -3.86
C ASP A 12 2.37 7.68 -3.82
N ALA A 13 3.12 6.64 -3.45
CA ALA A 13 4.59 6.68 -3.48
C ALA A 13 5.17 6.98 -4.87
N LEU A 14 4.52 6.48 -5.94
CA LEU A 14 4.90 6.79 -7.32
C LEU A 14 4.53 8.22 -7.73
N ALA A 15 3.44 8.76 -7.19
CA ALA A 15 2.99 10.11 -7.49
C ALA A 15 3.81 11.19 -6.76
N ASP A 16 4.24 10.88 -5.54
CA ASP A 16 4.95 11.78 -4.63
C ASP A 16 6.48 11.62 -4.72
N ALA A 17 6.95 10.82 -5.68
CA ALA A 17 8.37 10.61 -5.97
C ALA A 17 9.10 11.96 -6.17
N PRO A 18 10.15 12.27 -5.37
CA PRO A 18 10.90 13.52 -5.53
C PRO A 18 11.59 13.62 -6.89
N ASP A 19 11.63 14.83 -7.45
CA ASP A 19 12.29 15.11 -8.73
C ASP A 19 13.74 14.58 -8.76
N GLY A 20 14.08 13.83 -9.80
CA GLY A 20 15.39 13.21 -9.98
C GLY A 20 15.59 11.85 -9.32
N THR A 21 14.61 11.34 -8.57
CA THR A 21 14.61 9.96 -8.06
C THR A 21 13.98 9.04 -9.10
N ASP A 22 14.55 7.85 -9.32
CA ASP A 22 13.89 6.81 -10.12
C ASP A 22 12.68 6.28 -9.33
N PRO A 23 11.42 6.52 -9.76
CA PRO A 23 10.26 6.11 -8.99
C PRO A 23 10.15 4.58 -8.88
N ALA A 24 10.77 3.83 -9.79
CA ALA A 24 10.85 2.37 -9.74
C ALA A 24 11.61 1.86 -8.50
N GLN A 25 12.54 2.67 -7.97
CA GLN A 25 13.43 2.30 -6.87
C GLN A 25 12.92 2.75 -5.50
N ILE A 26 11.80 3.48 -5.43
CA ILE A 26 11.22 3.95 -4.16
C ILE A 26 10.75 2.74 -3.35
N LEU A 27 11.00 2.77 -2.04
CA LEU A 27 10.51 1.75 -1.12
C LEU A 27 9.07 2.11 -0.71
N VAL A 28 8.20 1.12 -0.78
CA VAL A 28 6.77 1.24 -0.48
C VAL A 28 6.44 0.30 0.66
N THR A 29 5.61 0.76 1.58
CA THR A 29 5.21 0.01 2.77
C THR A 29 4.61 -1.35 2.42
N VAL A 30 5.09 -2.40 3.11
CA VAL A 30 4.56 -3.76 3.01
C VAL A 30 4.31 -4.37 4.39
N ALA A 31 3.50 -5.43 4.43
CA ALA A 31 3.15 -6.14 5.64
C ALA A 31 3.20 -7.67 5.46
N ALA A 32 3.41 -8.39 6.57
CA ALA A 32 3.36 -9.85 6.61
C ALA A 32 1.93 -10.41 6.69
N LYS A 33 0.93 -9.54 6.85
CA LYS A 33 -0.50 -9.84 6.87
C LYS A 33 -1.24 -8.87 5.96
N THR A 34 -2.40 -9.25 5.46
CA THR A 34 -3.25 -8.40 4.61
C THR A 34 -3.54 -7.07 5.33
N PRO A 35 -3.12 -5.92 4.76
CA PRO A 35 -3.37 -4.61 5.34
C PRO A 35 -4.83 -4.20 5.19
N ASN A 36 -5.27 -3.25 6.02
CA ASN A 36 -6.54 -2.56 5.83
C ASN A 36 -6.30 -1.34 4.93
N CYS A 37 -6.62 -1.45 3.64
CA CYS A 37 -6.44 -0.40 2.65
C CYS A 37 -7.61 0.58 2.67
N ASP A 38 -7.67 1.44 3.68
CA ASP A 38 -8.74 2.45 3.86
C ASP A 38 -10.16 1.87 3.87
N GLY A 39 -10.33 0.64 4.36
CA GLY A 39 -11.61 -0.06 4.36
C GLY A 39 -11.98 -0.75 3.04
N HIS A 40 -11.09 -0.74 2.05
CA HIS A 40 -11.27 -1.43 0.76
C HIS A 40 -10.39 -2.67 0.69
N SER A 41 -10.92 -3.81 1.13
CA SER A 41 -10.16 -5.08 1.14
C SER A 41 -9.71 -5.54 -0.26
N ASP A 42 -10.42 -5.10 -1.31
CA ASP A 42 -10.10 -5.35 -2.72
C ASP A 42 -8.86 -4.60 -3.22
N ASP A 43 -8.38 -3.60 -2.47
CA ASP A 43 -7.16 -2.87 -2.79
C ASP A 43 -5.89 -3.56 -2.24
N ALA A 44 -6.06 -4.58 -1.39
CA ALA A 44 -4.96 -5.37 -0.88
C ALA A 44 -4.36 -6.28 -1.97
N MET A 45 -3.04 -6.23 -2.08
CA MET A 45 -2.25 -7.01 -3.03
C MET A 45 -1.33 -7.97 -2.29
N THR A 46 -0.92 -9.03 -2.97
CA THR A 46 0.11 -9.96 -2.49
C THR A 46 1.15 -10.21 -3.58
N LEU A 47 2.36 -10.61 -3.20
CA LEU A 47 3.42 -10.93 -4.15
C LEU A 47 3.31 -12.37 -4.64
N SER A 48 3.34 -12.55 -5.96
CA SER A 48 3.32 -13.85 -6.63
C SER A 48 4.68 -14.56 -6.65
N SER A 49 5.76 -13.84 -6.36
CA SER A 49 7.12 -14.35 -6.30
C SER A 49 7.70 -14.21 -4.88
N GLN A 50 8.84 -14.86 -4.65
CA GLN A 50 9.63 -14.65 -3.43
C GLN A 50 10.71 -13.61 -3.72
N PRO A 51 10.52 -12.33 -3.32
CA PRO A 51 11.54 -11.31 -3.50
C PRO A 51 12.78 -11.58 -2.63
N ASN A 52 13.93 -11.08 -3.05
CA ASN A 52 15.14 -11.14 -2.25
C ASN A 52 15.11 -10.05 -1.16
N ILE A 53 14.52 -10.39 -0.01
CA ILE A 53 14.38 -9.46 1.11
C ILE A 53 15.41 -9.67 2.21
N LEU A 54 15.75 -8.58 2.89
CA LEU A 54 16.34 -8.61 4.22
C LEU A 54 15.24 -8.94 5.24
N ASN A 55 15.03 -10.23 5.51
CA ASN A 55 14.07 -10.68 6.52
C ASN A 55 14.67 -10.60 7.92
N MET A 56 14.48 -9.45 8.58
CA MET A 56 14.87 -9.20 9.96
C MET A 56 13.93 -9.84 10.99
N ASN A 57 13.20 -10.91 10.63
CA ASN A 57 12.52 -11.78 11.58
C ASN A 57 13.29 -13.08 11.87
N GLU A 58 14.21 -13.45 10.98
CA GLU A 58 14.92 -14.72 11.02
C GLU A 58 16.36 -14.55 11.52
N PRO A 59 16.96 -15.59 12.11
CA PRO A 59 18.37 -15.56 12.49
C PRO A 59 19.32 -15.26 11.32
N ALA A 60 18.99 -15.74 10.11
CA ALA A 60 19.76 -15.44 8.91
C ALA A 60 19.75 -13.94 8.55
N GLY A 61 18.69 -13.21 8.91
CA GLY A 61 18.60 -11.76 8.72
C GLY A 61 19.64 -10.98 9.52
N VAL A 62 20.03 -11.46 10.70
CA VAL A 62 21.08 -10.84 11.53
C VAL A 62 22.41 -10.83 10.79
N TYR A 63 22.80 -11.97 10.20
CA TYR A 63 24.06 -12.08 9.46
C TYR A 63 24.03 -11.27 8.18
N LYS A 64 22.92 -11.28 7.43
CA LYS A 64 22.76 -10.45 6.22
C LYS A 64 22.87 -8.95 6.54
N LEU A 65 22.23 -8.51 7.63
CA LEU A 65 22.33 -7.13 8.09
C LEU A 65 23.77 -6.81 8.51
N ALA A 66 24.43 -7.67 9.28
CA ALA A 66 25.83 -7.48 9.67
C ALA A 66 26.77 -7.35 8.47
N THR A 67 26.61 -8.18 7.43
CA THR A 67 27.35 -8.05 6.17
C THR A 67 27.09 -6.69 5.51
N LEU A 68 25.84 -6.24 5.46
CA LEU A 68 25.51 -4.92 4.93
C LEU A 68 26.17 -3.78 5.73
N LEU A 69 26.24 -3.91 7.06
CA LEU A 69 26.94 -2.94 7.93
C LEU A 69 28.46 -2.93 7.69
N ASP A 70 29.06 -4.07 7.36
CA ASP A 70 30.48 -4.17 7.01
C ASP A 70 30.78 -3.55 5.64
N GLU A 71 29.90 -3.76 4.66
CA GLU A 71 30.05 -3.21 3.31
C GLU A 71 29.77 -1.71 3.24
N VAL A 72 28.87 -1.21 4.09
CA VAL A 72 28.46 0.18 4.13
C VAL A 72 28.68 0.74 5.54
N PRO A 73 29.90 1.22 5.86
CA PRO A 73 30.25 1.71 7.21
C PRO A 73 29.33 2.82 7.73
N LEU A 74 28.70 3.59 6.85
CA LEU A 74 27.73 4.62 7.25
C LEU A 74 26.50 4.02 7.94
N TYR A 75 25.98 2.87 7.46
CA TYR A 75 24.83 2.22 8.10
C TYR A 75 25.17 1.70 9.49
N HIS A 76 26.42 1.25 9.68
CA HIS A 76 26.93 0.85 10.99
C HIS A 76 26.87 2.03 11.96
N ILE A 77 27.47 3.16 11.59
CA ILE A 77 27.48 4.39 12.41
C ILE A 77 26.04 4.85 12.70
N ASN A 78 25.17 4.85 11.68
CA ASN A 78 23.77 5.24 11.85
C ASN A 78 23.04 4.35 12.88
N MET A 79 23.28 3.04 12.85
CA MET A 79 22.67 2.09 13.78
C MET A 79 23.17 2.27 15.20
N GLU A 80 24.47 2.49 15.38
CA GLU A 80 25.03 2.81 16.70
C GLU A 80 24.41 4.08 17.26
N LEU A 81 24.40 5.17 16.48
CA LEU A 81 23.83 6.45 16.90
C LEU A 81 22.35 6.34 17.23
N LEU A 82 21.59 5.53 16.47
CA LEU A 82 20.17 5.32 16.72
C LEU A 82 19.91 4.61 18.04
N LEU A 83 20.70 3.56 18.34
CA LEU A 83 20.58 2.84 19.60
C LEU A 83 21.10 3.65 20.79
N ASP A 84 22.14 4.46 20.61
CA ASP A 84 22.61 5.40 21.65
C ASP A 84 21.57 6.49 21.95
N LYS A 85 20.85 6.96 20.93
CA LYS A 85 19.69 7.85 21.09
C LYS A 85 18.59 7.14 21.90
N ALA A 86 18.26 5.89 21.57
CA ALA A 86 17.28 5.11 22.32
C ALA A 86 17.69 4.93 23.79
N LEU A 87 18.96 4.62 24.05
CA LEU A 87 19.55 4.50 25.38
C LEU A 87 19.43 5.79 26.19
N THR A 88 19.48 6.95 25.54
CA THR A 88 19.26 8.26 26.20
C THR A 88 17.77 8.49 26.48
N ILE A 89 16.89 8.19 25.52
CA ILE A 89 15.43 8.39 25.63
C ILE A 89 14.80 7.52 26.73
N ARG A 90 15.37 6.34 27.02
CA ARG A 90 14.81 5.37 27.98
C ARG A 90 14.48 5.96 29.35
N HIS A 91 15.26 6.93 29.85
CA HIS A 91 15.05 7.55 31.17
C HIS A 91 13.72 8.31 31.27
N HIS A 92 13.13 8.64 30.13
CA HIS A 92 11.89 9.39 30.04
C HIS A 92 10.80 8.62 29.28
N ASN A 93 11.10 7.40 28.82
CA ASN A 93 10.17 6.55 28.09
C ASN A 93 10.34 5.08 28.49
N HIS A 94 9.46 4.62 29.38
CA HIS A 94 9.45 3.25 29.89
C HIS A 94 9.29 2.19 28.77
N LEU A 95 8.61 2.52 27.67
CA LEU A 95 8.44 1.57 26.56
C LEU A 95 9.78 1.33 25.83
N VAL A 96 10.55 2.40 25.62
CA VAL A 96 11.90 2.30 25.04
C VAL A 96 12.84 1.55 25.99
N ASP A 97 12.76 1.81 27.29
CA ASP A 97 13.55 1.10 28.30
C ASP A 97 13.26 -0.41 28.30
N THR A 98 11.97 -0.78 28.32
CA THR A 98 11.55 -2.18 28.26
C THR A 98 12.02 -2.88 26.98
N ALA A 99 11.94 -2.18 25.84
CA ALA A 99 12.42 -2.70 24.57
C ALA A 99 13.94 -2.90 24.55
N LEU A 100 14.72 -1.97 25.14
CA LEU A 100 16.17 -2.10 25.29
C LEU A 100 16.54 -3.25 26.23
N LEU A 101 15.91 -3.37 27.40
CA LEU A 101 16.12 -4.49 28.32
C LEU A 101 15.87 -5.83 27.62
N THR A 102 14.82 -5.92 26.81
CA THR A 102 14.53 -7.10 26.00
C THR A 102 15.63 -7.35 24.96
N ALA A 103 16.09 -6.31 24.27
CA ALA A 103 17.13 -6.40 23.25
C ALA A 103 18.47 -6.91 23.77
N PHE A 104 18.84 -6.50 24.99
CA PHE A 104 20.03 -6.94 25.71
C PHE A 104 19.80 -8.22 26.55
N GLY A 105 18.65 -8.88 26.41
CA GLY A 105 18.37 -10.15 27.08
C GLY A 105 18.29 -10.05 28.60
N GLY A 106 17.81 -8.92 29.14
CA GLY A 106 17.72 -8.66 30.58
C GLY A 106 19.05 -8.33 31.26
N GLN A 107 20.13 -8.19 30.49
CA GLN A 107 21.42 -7.75 31.03
C GLN A 107 21.38 -6.26 31.39
N ALA A 108 22.33 -5.84 32.24
CA ALA A 108 22.52 -4.43 32.55
C ALA A 108 22.80 -3.65 31.26
N LEU A 109 21.96 -2.66 30.99
CA LEU A 109 22.12 -1.80 29.83
C LEU A 109 23.35 -0.89 29.99
N PRO A 110 23.98 -0.47 28.88
CA PRO A 110 25.08 0.48 28.95
C PRO A 110 24.68 1.75 29.72
N ASN A 111 25.59 2.26 30.56
CA ASN A 111 25.37 3.50 31.29
C ASN A 111 25.33 4.68 30.31
N THR A 112 24.47 5.64 30.61
CA THR A 112 24.23 6.85 29.81
C THR A 112 24.18 8.03 30.76
N LEU A 113 24.49 9.24 30.26
CA LEU A 113 24.31 10.47 31.05
C LEU A 113 22.88 10.56 31.57
N GLN A 114 22.70 10.47 32.89
CA GLN A 114 21.43 10.77 33.54
C GLN A 114 21.40 12.26 33.83
N ARG A 115 20.36 12.93 33.32
CA ARG A 115 20.03 14.29 33.76
C ARG A 115 19.14 14.14 34.99
N THR A 116 19.72 14.36 36.16
CA THR A 116 18.98 14.41 37.42
C THR A 116 18.74 15.87 37.79
N ASP A 117 17.51 16.19 38.17
CA ASP A 117 17.21 17.45 38.83
C ASP A 117 17.91 17.40 40.20
N GLY A 118 18.79 18.37 40.43
CA GLY A 118 19.54 18.46 41.68
C GLY A 118 18.63 18.71 42.87
N PRO A 119 19.16 18.59 44.10
CA PRO A 119 18.39 18.79 45.34
C PRO A 119 17.82 20.20 45.53
N SER A 120 18.12 21.14 44.62
CA SER A 120 17.47 22.44 44.49
C SER A 120 17.08 22.66 43.04
N ASP A 121 15.89 23.25 42.82
CA ASP A 121 15.22 23.55 41.52
C ASP A 121 16.07 24.29 40.45
N ALA A 122 17.34 24.60 40.74
CA ALA A 122 18.23 25.35 39.85
C ALA A 122 19.52 24.61 39.46
N THR A 123 19.76 23.39 39.94
CA THR A 123 21.03 22.69 39.66
C THR A 123 20.79 21.44 38.82
N ILE A 124 21.12 21.48 37.53
CA ILE A 124 21.11 20.28 36.68
C ILE A 124 22.39 19.48 37.03
N VAL A 125 22.23 18.29 37.61
CA VAL A 125 23.34 17.36 37.80
C VAL A 125 23.40 16.46 36.56
N ILE A 126 24.54 16.47 35.87
CA ILE A 126 24.80 15.59 34.72
C ILE A 126 25.80 14.53 35.20
N GLU A 127 25.31 13.34 35.53
CA GLU A 127 26.14 12.20 35.92
C GLU A 127 26.28 11.22 34.74
N GLY A 128 27.52 10.90 34.34
CA GLY A 128 27.83 9.89 33.31
C GLY A 128 29.05 10.23 32.45
N SER A 129 29.39 9.34 31.52
CA SER A 129 30.49 9.53 30.55
C SER A 129 30.04 10.41 29.37
N LEU A 130 30.93 11.31 28.92
CA LEU A 130 30.80 12.06 27.67
C LEU A 130 30.50 11.11 26.50
N ARG A 131 29.81 11.64 25.47
CA ARG A 131 29.31 10.98 24.24
C ARG A 131 30.36 10.16 23.46
N HIS A 132 30.91 9.12 24.06
CA HIS A 132 31.52 8.02 23.34
C HIS A 132 30.37 7.11 22.90
N PRO A 133 30.37 6.56 21.67
CA PRO A 133 29.38 5.57 21.30
C PRO A 133 29.48 4.41 22.29
N MET A 134 28.44 4.18 23.08
CA MET A 134 28.47 3.15 24.13
C MET A 134 28.41 1.75 23.52
N ILE A 135 27.92 1.68 22.29
CA ILE A 135 27.83 0.47 21.47
C ILE A 135 28.99 0.40 20.45
N GLY A 136 29.86 1.41 20.36
CA GLY A 136 30.95 1.53 19.38
C GLY A 136 32.05 0.45 19.41
N HIS A 137 31.98 -0.47 20.37
CA HIS A 137 32.90 -1.60 20.52
C HIS A 137 32.25 -2.95 20.28
N VAL A 138 30.95 -2.95 19.96
CA VAL A 138 30.19 -4.17 19.71
C VAL A 138 30.45 -4.63 18.27
N ASP A 139 30.59 -5.94 18.08
CA ASP A 139 30.73 -6.48 16.73
C ASP A 139 29.42 -6.33 15.93
N ARG A 140 29.49 -6.37 14.60
CA ARG A 140 28.35 -6.03 13.73
C ARG A 140 27.20 -7.02 13.87
N VAL A 141 27.50 -8.29 14.16
CA VAL A 141 26.48 -9.32 14.37
C VAL A 141 25.73 -9.04 15.65
N THR A 142 26.44 -8.70 16.72
CA THR A 142 25.83 -8.33 18.00
C THR A 142 25.03 -7.02 17.87
N LEU A 143 25.55 -6.01 17.19
CA LEU A 143 24.83 -4.76 16.93
C LEU A 143 23.54 -4.98 16.15
N ALA A 144 23.61 -5.70 15.03
CA ALA A 144 22.45 -6.06 14.21
C ALA A 144 21.40 -6.82 15.04
N LYS A 145 21.85 -7.76 15.87
CA LYS A 145 20.97 -8.53 16.76
C LYS A 145 20.27 -7.63 17.80
N ILE A 146 21.01 -6.70 18.42
CA ILE A 146 20.43 -5.73 19.38
C ILE A 146 19.37 -4.88 18.69
N TYR A 147 19.70 -4.27 17.54
CA TYR A 147 18.76 -3.44 16.80
C TYR A 147 17.48 -4.20 16.42
N MET A 148 17.63 -5.40 15.86
CA MET A 148 16.50 -6.22 15.44
C MET A 148 15.60 -6.60 16.63
N ASN A 149 16.18 -6.98 17.76
CA ASN A 149 15.41 -7.31 18.96
C ASN A 149 14.74 -6.08 19.57
N PHE A 150 15.45 -4.95 19.62
CA PHE A 150 14.93 -3.68 20.11
C PHE A 150 13.72 -3.24 19.30
N TYR A 151 13.87 -3.19 17.97
CA TYR A 151 12.78 -2.73 17.09
C TYR A 151 11.57 -3.66 17.16
N ARG A 152 11.75 -4.98 17.27
CA ARG A 152 10.62 -5.92 17.45
C ARG A 152 9.93 -5.78 18.80
N ALA A 153 10.66 -5.38 19.84
CA ALA A 153 10.12 -5.21 21.19
C ALA A 153 9.44 -3.84 21.39
N LEU A 154 9.73 -2.85 20.54
CA LEU A 154 9.01 -1.58 20.53
C LEU A 154 7.54 -1.83 20.21
N THR A 155 6.66 -1.32 21.08
CA THR A 155 5.21 -1.41 20.90
C THR A 155 4.63 -0.17 20.23
N HIS A 156 5.30 0.98 20.37
CA HIS A 156 4.90 2.30 19.86
C HIS A 156 6.16 3.08 19.42
N GLY A 157 5.98 4.11 18.58
CA GLY A 157 7.07 5.01 18.19
C GLY A 157 8.07 4.41 17.19
N HIS A 158 7.65 3.43 16.39
CA HIS A 158 8.51 2.82 15.37
C HIS A 158 9.11 3.85 14.40
N GLU A 159 8.38 4.92 14.10
CA GLU A 159 8.81 6.00 13.19
C GLU A 159 10.06 6.74 13.70
N ASP A 160 10.29 6.79 15.01
CA ASP A 160 11.48 7.44 15.59
C ASP A 160 12.74 6.57 15.48
N PHE A 161 12.58 5.30 15.11
CA PHE A 161 13.63 4.27 15.08
C PHE A 161 13.59 3.36 13.84
N ASP A 162 12.90 3.78 12.78
CA ASP A 162 12.70 3.01 11.56
C ASP A 162 13.99 2.82 10.77
N PHE A 163 14.06 1.68 10.08
CA PHE A 163 15.22 1.26 9.32
C PHE A 163 15.47 2.17 8.12
N GLU A 164 14.41 2.55 7.39
CA GLU A 164 14.54 3.34 6.18
C GLU A 164 15.03 4.76 6.48
N THR A 165 14.39 5.49 7.38
CA THR A 165 14.74 6.88 7.63
C THR A 165 16.06 7.02 8.39
N HIS A 166 16.30 6.20 9.41
CA HIS A 166 17.46 6.39 10.30
C HIS A 166 18.67 5.54 9.95
N ILE A 167 18.51 4.36 9.33
CA ILE A 167 19.65 3.51 8.97
C ILE A 167 20.07 3.76 7.52
N LEU A 168 19.15 3.61 6.57
CA LEU A 168 19.44 3.88 5.15
C LEU A 168 19.62 5.38 4.88
N GLY A 169 18.72 6.19 5.45
CA GLY A 169 18.74 7.65 5.34
C GLY A 169 18.79 8.13 3.90
N ARG A 170 19.73 9.04 3.60
CA ARG A 170 19.91 9.61 2.26
C ARG A 170 20.71 8.73 1.29
N HIS A 171 21.11 7.54 1.72
CA HIS A 171 21.95 6.64 0.94
C HIS A 171 21.31 5.25 0.83
N PRO A 172 20.08 5.09 0.32
CA PRO A 172 19.43 3.79 0.22
C PRO A 172 19.98 2.90 -0.92
N GLU A 173 20.79 3.44 -1.84
CA GLU A 173 21.25 2.75 -3.05
C GLU A 173 22.05 1.47 -2.75
N PRO A 174 23.05 1.45 -1.82
CA PRO A 174 23.76 0.22 -1.48
C PRO A 174 22.87 -0.91 -0.95
N PHE A 175 21.78 -0.56 -0.26
CA PHE A 175 20.78 -1.53 0.16
C PHE A 175 19.97 -2.06 -1.04
N ARG A 176 19.51 -1.16 -1.91
CA ARG A 176 18.67 -1.49 -3.08
C ARG A 176 19.38 -2.34 -4.13
N THR A 177 20.72 -2.31 -4.19
CA THR A 177 21.49 -3.19 -5.10
C THR A 177 21.54 -4.64 -4.61
N GLN A 178 21.34 -4.88 -3.31
CA GLN A 178 21.44 -6.20 -2.70
C GLN A 178 20.08 -6.80 -2.37
N PHE A 179 19.10 -5.96 -2.04
CA PHE A 179 17.79 -6.38 -1.56
C PHE A 179 16.67 -5.67 -2.31
N ASP A 180 15.60 -6.40 -2.57
CA ASP A 180 14.34 -5.88 -3.11
C ASP A 180 13.56 -5.09 -2.04
N GLY A 181 13.81 -5.39 -0.76
CA GLY A 181 13.11 -4.80 0.38
C GLY A 181 13.53 -5.43 1.70
N TYR A 182 12.86 -5.05 2.78
CA TYR A 182 13.08 -5.62 4.11
C TYR A 182 11.78 -5.90 4.84
N LEU A 183 11.83 -6.78 5.83
CA LEU A 183 10.74 -7.03 6.77
C LEU A 183 11.27 -7.08 8.20
N ILE A 184 10.60 -6.40 9.11
CA ILE A 184 10.88 -6.41 10.55
C ILE A 184 9.58 -6.47 11.35
N GLY A 185 9.45 -7.50 12.18
CA GLY A 185 8.17 -7.86 12.78
C GLY A 185 7.13 -8.15 11.70
N THR A 186 6.04 -7.38 11.69
CA THR A 186 4.92 -7.56 10.75
C THR A 186 4.90 -6.55 9.60
N ARG A 187 5.86 -5.63 9.54
CA ARG A 187 5.92 -4.52 8.57
C ARG A 187 7.28 -4.43 7.91
N GLY A 188 7.38 -3.66 6.85
CA GLY A 188 8.64 -3.34 6.18
C GLY A 188 8.39 -2.49 4.95
N ALA A 189 9.35 -2.47 4.04
CA ALA A 189 9.21 -1.76 2.77
C ALA A 189 9.84 -2.56 1.61
N MET A 190 9.33 -2.35 0.41
CA MET A 190 9.73 -3.05 -0.82
C MET A 190 9.83 -2.08 -1.99
N ARG A 191 10.79 -2.28 -2.89
CA ARG A 191 10.92 -1.49 -4.11
C ARG A 191 9.65 -1.54 -4.97
N ALA A 192 9.25 -0.38 -5.48
CA ALA A 192 8.03 -0.19 -6.25
C ALA A 192 7.99 -1.07 -7.51
N ASP A 193 9.12 -1.24 -8.23
CA ASP A 193 9.17 -2.09 -9.42
C ASP A 193 8.94 -3.58 -9.13
N ILE A 194 9.37 -4.08 -7.97
CA ILE A 194 9.05 -5.42 -7.49
C ILE A 194 7.55 -5.55 -7.20
N LEU A 195 6.94 -4.55 -6.56
CA LEU A 195 5.50 -4.54 -6.31
C LEU A 195 4.68 -4.47 -7.61
N LEU A 196 5.10 -3.65 -8.56
CA LEU A 196 4.47 -3.53 -9.88
C LEU A 196 4.62 -4.82 -10.69
N GLY A 197 5.80 -5.43 -10.70
CA GLY A 197 6.11 -6.60 -11.50
C GLY A 197 5.49 -7.89 -10.97
N PHE A 198 5.41 -8.05 -9.65
CA PHE A 198 5.03 -9.31 -9.02
C PHE A 198 3.75 -9.23 -8.17
N GLY A 199 3.19 -8.04 -7.97
CA GLY A 199 1.91 -7.86 -7.30
C GLY A 199 0.75 -8.56 -8.03
N ILE A 200 -0.08 -9.25 -7.28
CA ILE A 200 -1.36 -9.79 -7.72
C ILE A 200 -2.44 -9.39 -6.73
N ARG A 201 -3.68 -9.22 -7.19
CA ARG A 201 -4.81 -9.02 -6.28
C ARG A 201 -4.94 -10.25 -5.38
N ALA A 202 -5.21 -10.05 -4.09
CA ALA A 202 -5.30 -11.15 -3.13
C ALA A 202 -6.42 -12.15 -3.48
N ASP A 203 -7.42 -11.72 -4.23
CA ASP A 203 -8.55 -12.52 -4.73
C ASP A 203 -8.38 -12.97 -6.21
N TYR A 204 -7.21 -12.76 -6.82
CA TYR A 204 -6.98 -13.09 -8.22
C TYR A 204 -6.91 -14.61 -8.46
N ASP A 205 -7.74 -15.09 -9.40
CA ASP A 205 -7.65 -16.44 -9.96
C ASP A 205 -7.15 -16.39 -11.43
N PRO A 206 -5.90 -16.81 -11.71
CA PRO A 206 -5.33 -16.77 -13.06
C PRO A 206 -6.01 -17.71 -14.05
N ARG A 207 -6.83 -18.67 -13.58
CA ARG A 207 -7.55 -19.61 -14.43
C ARG A 207 -8.96 -19.12 -14.79
N ARG A 208 -9.37 -17.96 -14.27
CA ARG A 208 -10.70 -17.40 -14.49
C ARG A 208 -10.76 -16.67 -15.84
N PRO A 209 -11.51 -17.17 -16.84
CA PRO A 209 -11.67 -16.49 -18.12
C PRO A 209 -12.58 -15.26 -17.97
N LEU A 210 -12.49 -14.33 -18.94
CA LEU A 210 -13.23 -13.06 -18.93
C LEU A 210 -14.75 -13.26 -18.82
N GLU A 211 -15.30 -14.22 -19.56
CA GLU A 211 -16.73 -14.50 -19.64
C GLU A 211 -17.29 -14.85 -18.25
N LYS A 212 -16.47 -15.51 -17.42
CA LYS A 212 -16.84 -15.89 -16.07
C LYS A 212 -17.00 -14.68 -15.14
N TYR A 213 -16.28 -13.59 -15.36
CA TYR A 213 -16.50 -12.34 -14.61
C TYR A 213 -17.88 -11.73 -14.92
N VAL A 214 -18.28 -11.72 -16.20
CA VAL A 214 -19.60 -11.19 -16.60
C VAL A 214 -20.73 -12.07 -16.06
N ASP A 215 -20.61 -13.39 -16.20
CA ASP A 215 -21.62 -14.34 -15.72
C ASP A 215 -21.78 -14.29 -14.20
N ASP A 216 -20.67 -14.24 -13.46
CA ASP A 216 -20.70 -14.17 -12.00
C ASP A 216 -21.23 -12.81 -11.52
N GLY A 217 -20.93 -11.71 -12.23
CA GLY A 217 -21.57 -10.41 -11.99
C GLY A 217 -23.10 -10.51 -12.07
N LYS A 218 -23.62 -11.07 -13.16
CA LYS A 218 -25.08 -11.28 -13.32
C LYS A 218 -25.67 -12.19 -12.24
N LYS A 219 -24.98 -13.28 -11.90
CA LYS A 219 -25.43 -14.21 -10.83
C LYS A 219 -25.44 -13.52 -9.47
N ARG A 220 -24.41 -12.75 -9.13
CA ARG A 220 -24.32 -12.03 -7.86
C ARG A 220 -25.41 -10.98 -7.74
N ALA A 221 -25.67 -10.19 -8.79
CA ALA A 221 -26.78 -9.24 -8.80
C ALA A 221 -28.14 -9.92 -8.57
N LYS A 222 -28.40 -11.06 -9.25
CA LYS A 222 -29.64 -11.82 -9.05
C LYS A 222 -29.74 -12.44 -7.65
N ALA A 223 -28.62 -12.86 -7.07
CA ALA A 223 -28.58 -13.46 -5.74
C ALA A 223 -28.90 -12.46 -4.62
N MET A 224 -28.75 -11.15 -4.86
CA MET A 224 -29.11 -10.11 -3.90
C MET A 224 -30.63 -9.98 -3.72
N GLN A 225 -31.45 -10.51 -4.63
CA GLN A 225 -32.93 -10.55 -4.54
C GLN A 225 -33.58 -9.20 -4.22
N LEU A 226 -32.98 -8.10 -4.68
CA LEU A 226 -33.51 -6.74 -4.47
C LEU A 226 -34.78 -6.54 -5.31
N SER A 227 -35.79 -5.92 -4.72
CA SER A 227 -37.06 -5.62 -5.38
C SER A 227 -37.52 -4.18 -5.23
N ASP A 228 -37.00 -3.44 -4.25
CA ASP A 228 -37.28 -2.01 -4.10
C ASP A 228 -36.43 -1.19 -5.09
N PRO A 229 -37.03 -0.30 -5.91
CA PRO A 229 -36.28 0.63 -6.76
C PRO A 229 -35.20 1.42 -6.02
N ARG A 230 -35.40 1.77 -4.74
CA ARG A 230 -34.37 2.47 -3.93
C ARG A 230 -33.15 1.60 -3.67
N GLU A 231 -33.39 0.36 -3.26
CA GLU A 231 -32.30 -0.61 -3.03
C GLU A 231 -31.57 -0.93 -4.34
N LEU A 232 -32.31 -1.07 -5.45
CA LEU A 232 -31.72 -1.30 -6.78
C LEU A 232 -30.86 -0.11 -7.24
N CYS A 233 -31.34 1.12 -7.04
CA CYS A 233 -30.59 2.33 -7.34
C CYS A 233 -29.33 2.43 -6.50
N TRP A 234 -29.44 2.17 -5.19
CA TRP A 234 -28.29 2.16 -4.27
C TRP A 234 -27.26 1.10 -4.69
N ALA A 235 -27.69 -0.13 -4.97
CA ALA A 235 -26.80 -1.20 -5.43
C ALA A 235 -26.12 -0.89 -6.78
N TRP A 236 -26.83 -0.21 -7.69
CA TRP A 236 -26.26 0.31 -8.93
C TRP A 236 -25.19 1.37 -8.66
N MET A 237 -25.46 2.32 -7.76
CA MET A 237 -24.53 3.38 -7.38
C MET A 237 -23.27 2.83 -6.68
N GLU A 238 -23.40 1.84 -5.81
CA GLU A 238 -22.25 1.15 -5.18
C GLU A 238 -21.35 0.49 -6.23
N ALA A 239 -21.95 -0.17 -7.22
CA ALA A 239 -21.20 -0.76 -8.33
C ALA A 239 -20.50 0.30 -9.20
N ASP A 240 -21.16 1.43 -9.45
CA ASP A 240 -20.60 2.56 -10.20
C ASP A 240 -19.46 3.26 -9.41
N ALA A 241 -19.61 3.39 -8.09
CA ALA A 241 -18.60 3.96 -7.21
C ALA A 241 -17.34 3.10 -7.15
N PHE A 242 -17.48 1.77 -7.10
CA PHE A 242 -16.37 0.83 -7.23
C PHE A 242 -15.60 1.06 -8.54
N GLN A 243 -16.30 1.08 -9.68
CA GLN A 243 -15.66 1.25 -10.98
C GLN A 243 -15.00 2.63 -11.11
N THR A 244 -15.62 3.67 -10.56
CA THR A 244 -15.09 5.05 -10.54
C THR A 244 -13.79 5.11 -9.75
N ARG A 245 -13.76 4.58 -8.52
CA ARG A 245 -12.54 4.48 -7.71
C ARG A 245 -11.46 3.73 -8.48
N ARG A 246 -11.81 2.58 -9.04
CA ARG A 246 -10.79 1.78 -9.73
C ARG A 246 -10.25 2.48 -10.98
N CYS A 247 -11.10 3.09 -11.78
CA CYS A 247 -10.66 3.81 -12.98
C CYS A 247 -9.81 5.05 -12.63
N ARG A 248 -10.06 5.72 -11.50
CA ARG A 248 -9.17 6.76 -10.95
C ARG A 248 -7.78 6.18 -10.66
N ASP A 249 -7.70 5.06 -9.97
CA ASP A 249 -6.41 4.46 -9.59
C ASP A 249 -5.64 3.94 -10.81
N LEU A 250 -6.35 3.39 -11.80
CA LEU A 250 -5.77 3.01 -13.09
C LEU A 250 -5.22 4.22 -13.85
N ASP A 251 -5.96 5.33 -13.93
CA ASP A 251 -5.47 6.55 -14.57
C ASP A 251 -4.18 7.08 -13.90
N ARG A 252 -4.19 7.15 -12.55
CA ARG A 252 -3.02 7.57 -11.77
C ARG A 252 -1.80 6.69 -12.03
N LEU A 253 -1.96 5.37 -12.09
CA LEU A 253 -0.87 4.45 -12.42
C LEU A 253 -0.41 4.62 -13.87
N LEU A 254 -1.35 4.52 -14.83
CA LEU A 254 -1.06 4.45 -16.26
C LEU A 254 -0.43 5.74 -16.78
N SER A 255 -0.77 6.89 -16.21
CA SER A 255 -0.13 8.18 -16.50
C SER A 255 1.33 8.24 -16.03
N ARG A 256 1.72 7.43 -15.03
CA ARG A 256 3.08 7.39 -14.47
C ARG A 256 3.96 6.28 -15.05
N LEU A 257 3.38 5.22 -15.61
CA LEU A 257 4.13 4.14 -16.26
C LEU A 257 5.21 4.62 -17.24
N PRO A 258 5.00 5.65 -18.10
CA PRO A 258 6.04 6.13 -19.01
C PRO A 258 7.28 6.68 -18.29
N ALA A 259 7.11 7.24 -17.09
CA ALA A 259 8.21 7.76 -16.27
C ALA A 259 9.04 6.64 -15.61
N LEU A 260 8.48 5.42 -15.51
CA LEU A 260 9.17 4.22 -15.03
C LEU A 260 10.04 3.55 -16.11
N GLY A 261 10.18 4.17 -17.28
CA GLY A 261 10.98 3.68 -18.40
C GLY A 261 10.16 3.28 -19.62
N LYS A 262 10.73 3.49 -20.82
CA LYS A 262 10.05 3.31 -22.13
C LYS A 262 9.57 1.88 -22.43
N THR A 263 9.97 0.89 -21.62
CA THR A 263 9.61 -0.52 -21.77
C THR A 263 8.67 -1.04 -20.68
N ALA A 264 8.21 -0.19 -19.76
CA ALA A 264 7.34 -0.59 -18.67
C ALA A 264 5.98 -1.04 -19.22
N LYS A 265 5.82 -2.36 -19.38
CA LYS A 265 4.54 -2.97 -19.70
C LYS A 265 3.59 -2.76 -18.52
N SER A 266 2.31 -2.57 -18.81
CA SER A 266 1.29 -2.51 -17.76
C SER A 266 1.33 -3.78 -16.90
N PRO A 267 1.31 -3.66 -15.56
CA PRO A 267 1.26 -4.81 -14.68
C PRO A 267 0.11 -5.76 -14.99
N ALA A 268 0.30 -7.06 -14.76
CA ALA A 268 -0.71 -8.08 -15.06
C ALA A 268 -2.03 -7.83 -14.32
N TRP A 269 -1.97 -7.29 -13.10
CA TRP A 269 -3.15 -6.96 -12.31
C TRP A 269 -4.02 -5.86 -12.91
N VAL A 270 -3.48 -4.96 -13.75
CA VAL A 270 -4.28 -3.93 -14.46
C VAL A 270 -5.42 -4.58 -15.25
N ARG A 271 -5.13 -5.71 -15.89
CA ARG A 271 -6.13 -6.49 -16.62
C ARG A 271 -7.19 -7.07 -15.68
N THR A 272 -6.77 -7.62 -14.55
CA THR A 272 -7.68 -8.15 -13.52
C THR A 272 -8.65 -7.07 -13.03
N ASP A 273 -8.16 -5.85 -12.83
CA ASP A 273 -9.00 -4.74 -12.40
C ASP A 273 -10.02 -4.28 -13.45
N VAL A 274 -9.63 -4.27 -14.73
CA VAL A 274 -10.60 -4.06 -15.82
C VAL A 274 -11.65 -5.18 -15.85
N PHE A 275 -11.27 -6.42 -15.55
CA PHE A 275 -12.22 -7.53 -15.48
C PHE A 275 -13.19 -7.39 -14.30
N HIS A 276 -12.73 -6.91 -13.14
CA HIS A 276 -13.62 -6.55 -12.04
C HIS A 276 -14.55 -5.38 -12.39
N CYS A 277 -14.07 -4.39 -13.14
CA CYS A 277 -14.95 -3.34 -13.66
C CYS A 277 -16.06 -3.92 -14.55
N LEU A 278 -15.75 -4.88 -15.44
CA LEU A 278 -16.76 -5.54 -16.27
C LEU A 278 -17.74 -6.40 -15.45
N GLU A 279 -17.27 -7.04 -14.39
CA GLU A 279 -18.12 -7.77 -13.45
C GLU A 279 -19.12 -6.85 -12.75
N ARG A 280 -18.69 -5.65 -12.32
CA ARG A 280 -19.59 -4.62 -11.79
C ARG A 280 -20.53 -4.06 -12.85
N GLU A 281 -20.07 -3.88 -14.07
CA GLU A 281 -20.93 -3.46 -15.17
C GLU A 281 -22.06 -4.46 -15.42
N ALA A 282 -21.75 -5.75 -15.41
CA ALA A 282 -22.73 -6.81 -15.55
C ALA A 282 -23.77 -6.82 -14.42
N MET A 283 -23.35 -6.45 -13.19
CA MET A 283 -24.29 -6.23 -12.07
C MET A 283 -25.21 -5.02 -12.35
N LYS A 284 -24.63 -3.89 -12.77
CA LYS A 284 -25.37 -2.67 -13.12
C LYS A 284 -26.44 -2.92 -14.19
N GLN A 285 -26.14 -3.74 -15.21
CA GLN A 285 -27.12 -4.12 -16.24
C GLN A 285 -28.34 -4.86 -15.65
N VAL A 286 -28.12 -5.79 -14.70
CA VAL A 286 -29.21 -6.51 -14.04
C VAL A 286 -30.07 -5.56 -13.19
N PHE A 287 -29.44 -4.74 -12.35
CA PHE A 287 -30.16 -3.79 -11.50
C PHE A 287 -30.92 -2.75 -12.31
N ALA A 288 -30.30 -2.20 -13.36
CA ALA A 288 -30.93 -1.23 -14.24
C ALA A 288 -32.13 -1.81 -14.97
N ALA A 289 -32.03 -3.04 -15.51
CA ALA A 289 -33.15 -3.69 -16.18
C ALA A 289 -34.34 -3.93 -15.24
N GLN A 290 -34.09 -4.34 -13.99
CA GLN A 290 -35.15 -4.52 -12.98
C GLN A 290 -35.76 -3.17 -12.57
N MET A 291 -34.93 -2.16 -12.35
CA MET A 291 -35.39 -0.83 -11.96
C MET A 291 -36.24 -0.17 -13.04
N VAL A 292 -35.82 -0.22 -14.31
CA VAL A 292 -36.60 0.33 -15.45
C VAL A 292 -37.91 -0.45 -15.68
N ALA A 293 -37.96 -1.74 -15.34
CA ALA A 293 -39.20 -2.50 -15.40
C ALA A 293 -40.23 -2.06 -14.34
N ILE A 294 -39.77 -1.54 -13.19
CA ILE A 294 -40.63 -1.07 -12.09
C ILE A 294 -40.97 0.42 -12.24
N ASP A 295 -39.97 1.25 -12.56
CA ASP A 295 -40.08 2.70 -12.74
C ASP A 295 -39.43 3.12 -14.07
N PRO A 296 -40.16 3.04 -15.20
CA PRO A 296 -39.63 3.33 -16.53
C PRO A 296 -39.07 4.75 -16.70
N ASP A 297 -39.62 5.71 -15.95
CA ASP A 297 -39.22 7.12 -15.99
C ASP A 297 -38.03 7.42 -15.05
N LEU A 298 -37.66 6.46 -14.19
CA LEU A 298 -36.62 6.61 -13.17
C LEU A 298 -36.85 7.89 -12.33
N ARG A 299 -38.08 8.05 -11.84
CA ARG A 299 -38.52 9.20 -11.03
C ARG A 299 -37.78 9.24 -9.70
N ILE A 300 -37.39 8.09 -9.19
CA ILE A 300 -36.59 7.95 -7.98
C ILE A 300 -35.31 8.80 -7.99
N LEU A 301 -34.69 9.02 -9.14
CA LEU A 301 -33.45 9.79 -9.26
C LEU A 301 -33.66 11.32 -9.12
N GLY A 302 -34.91 11.78 -9.10
CA GLY A 302 -35.24 13.20 -9.15
C GLY A 302 -34.96 13.85 -10.52
N PRO A 303 -35.27 15.14 -10.68
CA PRO A 303 -35.22 15.82 -11.98
C PRO A 303 -33.79 16.09 -12.48
N ASN A 304 -32.81 16.23 -11.59
CA ASN A 304 -31.47 16.74 -11.95
C ASN A 304 -30.48 15.64 -12.37
N ALA A 305 -30.85 14.37 -12.23
CA ALA A 305 -29.97 13.23 -12.47
C ALA A 305 -29.95 12.75 -13.94
N HIS A 306 -29.64 13.65 -14.87
CA HIS A 306 -29.68 13.36 -16.30
C HIS A 306 -28.58 12.39 -16.75
N ASN A 307 -27.35 12.53 -16.25
CA ASN A 307 -26.25 11.62 -16.59
C ASN A 307 -26.50 10.23 -15.99
N THR A 308 -26.94 10.18 -14.73
CA THR A 308 -27.25 8.90 -14.07
C THR A 308 -28.42 8.19 -14.76
N ARG A 309 -29.49 8.92 -15.13
CA ARG A 309 -30.62 8.37 -15.88
C ARG A 309 -30.19 7.83 -17.25
N ALA A 310 -29.33 8.55 -17.97
CA ALA A 310 -28.81 8.09 -19.26
C ALA A 310 -27.98 6.81 -19.13
N ALA A 311 -27.11 6.73 -18.13
CA ALA A 311 -26.28 5.56 -17.86
C ALA A 311 -27.13 4.31 -17.48
N ILE A 312 -28.09 4.47 -16.58
CA ILE A 312 -29.02 3.39 -16.20
C ILE A 312 -29.80 2.90 -17.42
N ASN A 313 -30.36 3.79 -18.24
CA ASN A 313 -31.09 3.40 -19.43
C ASN A 313 -30.22 2.65 -20.45
N THR A 314 -28.94 3.03 -20.55
CA THR A 314 -27.97 2.33 -21.39
C THR A 314 -27.72 0.92 -20.86
N ASN A 315 -27.46 0.79 -19.55
CA ASN A 315 -27.26 -0.51 -18.90
C ASN A 315 -28.50 -1.41 -18.95
N ALA A 316 -29.72 -0.85 -18.82
CA ALA A 316 -30.97 -1.61 -18.88
C ALA A 316 -31.18 -2.27 -20.25
N LYS A 317 -30.61 -1.70 -21.32
CA LYS A 317 -30.61 -2.27 -22.68
C LYS A 317 -29.46 -3.26 -22.93
N GLY A 318 -28.67 -3.57 -21.89
CA GLY A 318 -27.46 -4.40 -22.00
C GLY A 318 -26.25 -3.65 -22.58
N GLY A 319 -26.30 -2.32 -22.65
CA GLY A 319 -25.19 -1.49 -23.09
C GLY A 319 -24.01 -1.54 -22.10
N LEU A 320 -22.81 -1.37 -22.65
CA LEU A 320 -21.54 -1.21 -21.93
C LEU A 320 -21.13 0.26 -22.04
N ASP A 321 -20.54 0.83 -21.00
CA ASP A 321 -19.92 2.15 -21.08
C ASP A 321 -18.78 2.19 -22.13
N ASP A 322 -18.82 3.18 -23.03
CA ASP A 322 -17.87 3.30 -24.14
C ASP A 322 -16.41 3.38 -23.65
N ALA A 323 -16.16 4.09 -22.55
CA ALA A 323 -14.81 4.20 -21.99
C ALA A 323 -14.36 2.85 -21.42
N LEU A 324 -15.25 2.09 -20.77
CA LEU A 324 -14.91 0.74 -20.31
C LEU A 324 -14.63 -0.24 -21.47
N GLN A 325 -15.35 -0.10 -22.58
CA GLN A 325 -15.12 -0.89 -23.80
C GLN A 325 -13.75 -0.60 -24.44
N VAL A 326 -13.39 0.68 -24.53
CA VAL A 326 -12.06 1.08 -25.03
C VAL A 326 -10.98 0.60 -24.06
N LEU A 327 -11.19 0.72 -22.74
CA LEU A 327 -10.22 0.30 -21.74
C LEU A 327 -9.97 -1.22 -21.80
N LEU A 328 -11.03 -2.02 -21.99
CA LEU A 328 -10.90 -3.45 -22.25
C LEU A 328 -10.04 -3.71 -23.49
N SER A 329 -10.34 -3.03 -24.60
CA SER A 329 -9.59 -3.18 -25.85
C SER A 329 -8.11 -2.82 -25.66
N ASP A 330 -7.82 -1.75 -24.93
CA ASP A 330 -6.48 -1.29 -24.60
C ASP A 330 -5.70 -2.26 -23.69
N THR A 331 -6.39 -3.04 -22.86
CA THR A 331 -5.73 -4.10 -22.06
C THR A 331 -5.43 -5.36 -22.85
N LEU A 332 -6.15 -5.61 -23.96
CA LEU A 332 -5.92 -6.74 -24.86
C LEU A 332 -4.82 -6.45 -25.88
N ILE A 333 -4.53 -5.17 -26.13
CA ILE A 333 -3.49 -4.70 -27.07
C ILE A 333 -2.26 -4.20 -26.29
N PRO A 334 -1.07 -4.80 -26.44
CA PRO A 334 0.12 -4.47 -25.64
C PRO A 334 0.55 -2.99 -25.66
N ASP A 335 0.35 -2.29 -26.79
CA ASP A 335 0.91 -0.94 -27.07
C ASP A 335 -0.12 0.20 -27.09
N ALA A 336 -1.35 -0.02 -26.63
CA ALA A 336 -2.38 1.02 -26.62
C ALA A 336 -2.05 2.18 -25.64
N LYS A 337 -2.46 3.41 -25.99
CA LYS A 337 -2.36 4.59 -25.10
C LYS A 337 -3.42 4.51 -24.00
N LYS A 338 -3.07 3.95 -22.84
CA LYS A 338 -4.05 3.52 -21.83
C LYS A 338 -4.56 4.60 -20.87
N SER A 339 -3.90 5.76 -20.76
CA SER A 339 -4.20 6.72 -19.67
C SER A 339 -5.51 7.49 -19.87
N GLU A 340 -5.80 7.98 -21.07
CA GLU A 340 -6.93 8.89 -21.28
C GLU A 340 -8.30 8.21 -21.07
N THR A 341 -8.40 6.91 -21.35
CA THR A 341 -9.65 6.16 -21.29
C THR A 341 -10.14 5.96 -19.85
N ALA A 342 -9.25 5.54 -18.95
CA ALA A 342 -9.56 5.37 -17.53
C ALA A 342 -9.98 6.71 -16.88
N ARG A 343 -9.38 7.82 -17.36
CA ARG A 343 -9.74 9.17 -16.94
C ARG A 343 -11.19 9.52 -17.26
N ARG A 344 -11.59 9.34 -18.52
CA ARG A 344 -12.96 9.65 -18.98
C ARG A 344 -14.02 8.89 -18.19
N PHE A 345 -13.78 7.61 -17.88
CA PHE A 345 -14.73 6.81 -17.10
C PHE A 345 -14.94 7.41 -15.70
N HIS A 346 -13.86 7.69 -14.95
CA HIS A 346 -14.01 8.16 -13.57
C HIS A 346 -14.53 9.60 -13.49
N GLU A 347 -14.20 10.48 -14.45
CA GLU A 347 -14.79 11.81 -14.57
C GLU A 347 -16.32 11.71 -14.77
N GLY A 348 -16.78 10.79 -15.62
CA GLY A 348 -18.20 10.46 -15.81
C GLY A 348 -18.87 9.94 -14.54
N GLY A 349 -18.20 9.03 -13.82
CA GLY A 349 -18.66 8.50 -12.54
C GLY A 349 -18.84 9.57 -11.47
N HIS A 350 -17.90 10.52 -11.34
CA HIS A 350 -18.02 11.64 -10.41
C HIS A 350 -19.20 12.56 -10.74
N MET A 351 -19.50 12.79 -12.02
CA MET A 351 -20.71 13.55 -12.40
C MET A 351 -21.97 12.84 -11.92
N ARG A 352 -22.08 11.52 -12.16
CA ARG A 352 -23.23 10.72 -11.71
C ARG A 352 -23.38 10.70 -10.19
N GLN A 353 -22.28 10.51 -9.46
CA GLN A 353 -22.28 10.53 -8.00
C GLN A 353 -22.74 11.88 -7.44
N ARG A 354 -22.31 13.00 -8.04
CA ARG A 354 -22.76 14.34 -7.64
C ARG A 354 -24.26 14.55 -7.87
N GLU A 355 -24.78 14.05 -8.99
CA GLU A 355 -26.22 14.12 -9.28
C GLU A 355 -27.07 13.35 -8.27
N THR A 356 -26.53 12.26 -7.72
CA THR A 356 -27.24 11.37 -6.80
C THR A 356 -26.89 11.57 -5.33
N ALA A 357 -25.99 12.50 -4.99
CA ALA A 357 -25.54 12.74 -3.61
C ALA A 357 -26.64 13.26 -2.65
N ALA A 358 -27.80 13.61 -3.20
CA ALA A 358 -28.95 14.14 -2.47
C ALA A 358 -30.14 13.14 -2.38
N LEU A 359 -29.96 11.92 -2.89
CA LEU A 359 -30.91 10.80 -2.73
C LEU A 359 -30.64 10.07 -1.42
#